data_AF-A0A2S2QUK4-F1
#
_entry.id   AF-A0A2S2QUK4-F1
#
_cell.length_a   1.000
_cell.length_b   1.000
_cell.length_c   1.000
_cell.angle_alpha   90.00
_cell.angle_beta   90.00
_cell.angle_gamma   90.00
#
_symmetry.space_group_name_H-M   'P 1'
#
loop_
_entity.id
_entity.type
_entity.pdbx_description
1 polymer ?
#
loop_
_entity_poly.entity_id
_entity_poly.type
_entity_poly.pdbx_seq_one_letter_code
_entity_poly.pdbx_strand_id
1 'polypeptide(L)'
;MNCNKNKPTVPLLPNPNTFLKFENWGHSQKHPFAIYADFESILEKQTDTNITSNTNIIHHHDVMSYCYFVKPNDDIPTYLLKEFNIETDPVIFRGNSSFGRGDVAKKFIEEIVKVALKIENILNLNIPIIMSEENKIYHDNIITRGTCPLCKVKFVQSLNNAVADHDHLTGKYRGTVFNQCNMKMIKPNFVPIFFHNLFGYDSHFIVTQLGFDTKTINVIPNTEEKFISFSKYVTNKFQIRFVDTFRFMSDSLEKLVSNLATYDKLKFKETLKVFNSNDIELVTRKGIYCYEYTDGWEKLNEKCLPEKKNFYNTLTETHIDTEDYEHAKRVWEHYNFKCLGEYSDWYMKVDVMLLCDVFENFRNLCMVTYGLDPNYYYTAPGYNFDAMLKLTEVELELLSDYDQILMMEAGIRGGLTQASKQAICSSQ
;
A
#
# COMPACT_ATOMS: atom_id res chain seq x y z
N MET A 1 30.82 12.66 5.79
CA MET A 1 31.08 12.14 4.42
C MET A 1 32.43 12.64 3.95
N ASN A 2 33.34 11.72 3.60
CA ASN A 2 34.68 12.08 3.14
C ASN A 2 34.65 12.26 1.60
N CYS A 3 34.40 13.49 1.14
CA CYS A 3 34.22 13.85 -0.28
C CYS A 3 35.42 13.52 -1.19
N ASN A 4 36.54 13.07 -0.62
CA ASN A 4 37.77 12.73 -1.36
C ASN A 4 37.80 11.30 -1.95
N LYS A 5 36.80 10.44 -1.65
CA LYS A 5 36.79 9.04 -2.14
C LYS A 5 35.88 8.80 -3.35
N ASN A 6 34.92 9.70 -3.62
CA ASN A 6 34.00 9.55 -4.74
C ASN A 6 34.45 10.45 -5.89
N LYS A 7 34.60 9.89 -7.10
CA LYS A 7 34.87 10.69 -8.30
C LYS A 7 33.74 11.71 -8.50
N PRO A 8 34.02 12.92 -9.03
CA PRO A 8 32.97 13.85 -9.42
C PRO A 8 31.98 13.14 -10.35
N THR A 9 30.72 13.02 -9.91
CA THR A 9 29.64 12.53 -10.76
C THR A 9 29.28 13.61 -11.75
N VAL A 10 29.49 13.34 -13.04
CA VAL A 10 28.98 14.20 -14.11
C VAL A 10 27.46 14.07 -14.12
N PRO A 11 26.69 15.18 -14.00
CA PRO A 11 25.24 15.11 -14.10
C PRO A 11 24.85 14.57 -15.48
N LEU A 12 24.06 13.49 -15.50
CA LEU A 12 23.50 12.95 -16.73
C LEU A 12 22.28 13.80 -17.10
N LEU A 13 22.46 14.66 -18.11
CA LEU A 13 21.39 15.50 -18.64
C LEU A 13 20.65 14.79 -19.80
N PRO A 14 19.35 15.05 -19.96
CA PRO A 14 18.61 14.57 -21.12
C PRO A 14 19.13 15.26 -22.40
N ASN A 15 18.94 14.59 -23.54
CA ASN A 15 19.28 15.17 -24.84
C ASN A 15 18.37 16.40 -25.14
N PRO A 16 18.84 17.37 -25.95
CA PRO A 16 17.99 18.45 -26.42
C PRO A 16 16.72 17.95 -27.12
N ASN A 17 15.61 18.67 -26.97
CA ASN A 17 14.28 18.29 -27.49
C ASN A 17 13.74 16.97 -26.94
N THR A 18 14.08 16.62 -25.69
CA THR A 18 13.44 15.50 -24.98
C THR A 18 12.21 16.00 -24.25
N PHE A 19 11.08 15.34 -24.45
CA PHE A 19 9.80 15.73 -23.84
C PHE A 19 9.32 14.68 -22.85
N LEU A 20 8.85 15.15 -21.70
CA LEU A 20 8.10 14.39 -20.73
C LEU A 20 6.60 14.51 -21.02
N LYS A 21 5.91 13.38 -21.10
CA LYS A 21 4.47 13.29 -21.30
C LYS A 21 3.90 12.03 -20.68
N PHE A 22 2.58 11.92 -20.62
CA PHE A 22 1.94 10.73 -20.08
C PHE A 22 2.17 9.51 -20.97
N GLU A 23 2.80 8.47 -20.40
CA GLU A 23 3.09 7.23 -21.11
C GLU A 23 2.51 5.97 -20.45
N ASN A 24 2.13 6.05 -19.18
CA ASN A 24 1.76 4.91 -18.35
C ASN A 24 0.29 4.50 -18.53
N TRP A 25 -0.14 4.30 -19.77
CA TRP A 25 -1.52 3.90 -20.10
C TRP A 25 -1.93 2.57 -19.45
N GLY A 26 -0.98 1.67 -19.14
CA GLY A 26 -1.27 0.46 -18.37
C GLY A 26 -1.83 0.74 -16.97
N HIS A 27 -1.48 1.87 -16.35
CA HIS A 27 -1.98 2.26 -15.02
C HIS A 27 -3.43 2.75 -15.04
N SER A 28 -4.05 2.92 -16.22
CA SER A 28 -5.49 3.21 -16.30
C SER A 28 -6.35 1.96 -16.14
N GLN A 29 -5.73 0.78 -16.09
CA GLN A 29 -6.40 -0.47 -15.75
C GLN A 29 -6.35 -0.68 -14.25
N LYS A 30 -7.40 -1.28 -13.69
CA LYS A 30 -7.42 -1.62 -12.28
C LYS A 30 -6.52 -2.84 -12.05
N HIS A 31 -5.53 -2.72 -11.17
CA HIS A 31 -4.62 -3.81 -10.79
C HIS A 31 -5.43 -5.02 -10.30
N PRO A 32 -5.23 -6.24 -10.83
CA PRO A 32 -6.16 -7.34 -10.55
C PRO A 32 -6.18 -7.77 -9.07
N PHE A 33 -5.06 -7.68 -8.36
CA PHE A 33 -4.96 -8.08 -6.96
C PHE A 33 -4.26 -7.02 -6.10
N ALA A 34 -4.66 -6.92 -4.84
CA ALA A 34 -3.91 -6.23 -3.79
C ALA A 34 -3.88 -7.13 -2.55
N ILE A 35 -2.82 -7.02 -1.75
CA ILE A 35 -2.75 -7.68 -0.44
C ILE A 35 -2.67 -6.57 0.60
N TYR A 36 -3.49 -6.65 1.64
CA TYR A 36 -3.42 -5.77 2.81
C TYR A 36 -2.92 -6.60 3.99
N ALA A 37 -1.98 -6.08 4.77
CA ALA A 37 -1.41 -6.81 5.87
C ALA A 37 -1.00 -5.89 7.01
N ASP A 38 -0.90 -6.49 8.20
CA ASP A 38 -0.43 -5.83 9.41
C ASP A 38 0.23 -6.85 10.35
N PHE A 39 1.13 -6.38 11.20
CA PHE A 39 1.78 -7.19 12.23
C PHE A 39 1.44 -6.69 13.61
N GLU A 40 1.40 -7.63 14.56
CA GLU A 40 1.43 -7.30 15.96
C GLU A 40 2.68 -7.88 16.60
N SER A 41 3.23 -7.17 17.57
CA SER A 41 4.53 -7.49 18.18
C SER A 41 4.43 -7.65 19.68
N ILE A 42 5.27 -8.53 20.22
CA ILE A 42 5.61 -8.53 21.65
C ILE A 42 6.65 -7.42 21.89
N LEU A 43 6.45 -6.64 22.94
CA LEU A 43 7.32 -5.54 23.35
C LEU A 43 8.14 -5.98 24.57
N GLU A 44 9.19 -6.76 24.34
CA GLU A 44 10.08 -7.24 25.40
C GLU A 44 10.80 -6.05 26.05
N LYS A 45 10.60 -5.85 27.36
CA LYS A 45 11.22 -4.75 28.09
C LYS A 45 12.72 -4.93 28.16
N GLN A 46 13.46 -3.86 27.84
CA GLN A 46 14.91 -3.89 27.94
C GLN A 46 15.34 -3.80 29.41
N THR A 47 16.08 -4.82 29.87
CA THR A 47 16.64 -4.88 31.23
C THR A 47 18.07 -4.31 31.30
N ASP A 48 18.78 -4.27 30.17
CA ASP A 48 20.17 -3.81 30.09
C ASP A 48 20.28 -2.30 29.85
N THR A 49 20.71 -1.60 30.89
CA THR A 49 21.10 -0.18 30.87
C THR A 49 22.51 -0.01 30.29
N ASN A 50 22.67 -0.19 28.98
CA ASN A 50 23.88 0.29 28.31
C ASN A 50 23.79 1.82 28.13
N ILE A 51 24.27 2.55 29.14
CA ILE A 51 24.23 4.02 29.32
C ILE A 51 25.13 4.78 28.31
N THR A 52 25.68 4.11 27.29
CA THR A 52 26.72 4.69 26.42
C THR A 52 26.18 5.42 25.18
N SER A 53 24.88 5.38 24.91
CA SER A 53 24.24 6.15 23.82
C SER A 53 23.32 7.25 24.35
N ASN A 54 23.24 8.38 23.63
CA ASN A 54 22.26 9.45 23.88
C ASN A 54 20.79 9.00 23.69
N THR A 55 20.58 7.75 23.29
CA THR A 55 19.30 7.12 23.03
C THR A 55 19.13 5.95 23.99
N ASN A 56 18.02 5.92 24.74
CA ASN A 56 17.66 4.80 25.60
C ASN A 56 16.67 3.90 24.84
N ILE A 57 17.04 2.64 24.62
CA ILE A 57 16.14 1.64 24.06
C ILE A 57 15.23 1.15 25.19
N ILE A 58 13.92 1.32 25.02
CA ILE A 58 12.91 0.98 26.05
C ILE A 58 12.42 -0.46 25.87
N HIS A 59 12.17 -0.84 24.62
CA HIS A 59 11.63 -2.15 24.26
C HIS A 59 12.40 -2.74 23.09
N HIS A 60 12.50 -4.06 23.12
CA HIS A 60 12.87 -4.89 22.00
C HIS A 60 11.59 -5.48 21.39
N HIS A 61 11.35 -5.26 20.11
CA HIS A 61 10.11 -5.66 19.45
C HIS A 61 10.34 -6.92 18.62
N ASP A 62 9.45 -7.89 18.72
CA ASP A 62 9.45 -9.07 17.84
C ASP A 62 8.02 -9.42 17.40
N VAL A 63 7.87 -9.82 16.14
CA VAL A 63 6.56 -10.09 15.55
C VAL A 63 5.95 -11.31 16.22
N MET A 64 4.78 -11.15 16.83
CA MET A 64 4.06 -12.25 17.47
C MET A 64 2.96 -12.83 16.59
N SER A 65 2.37 -12.01 15.73
CA SER A 65 1.31 -12.41 14.82
C SER A 65 1.27 -11.52 13.58
N TYR A 66 0.63 -12.04 12.54
CA TYR A 66 0.33 -11.28 11.33
C TYR A 66 -1.08 -11.60 10.84
N CYS A 67 -1.66 -10.63 10.16
CA CYS A 67 -2.88 -10.79 9.38
C CYS A 67 -2.60 -10.33 7.95
N TYR A 68 -3.11 -11.06 6.96
CA TYR A 68 -3.19 -10.56 5.60
C TYR A 68 -4.52 -10.89 4.94
N PHE A 69 -4.94 -10.02 4.03
CA PHE A 69 -6.15 -10.17 3.24
C PHE A 69 -5.82 -9.96 1.77
N VAL A 70 -6.17 -10.94 0.93
CA VAL A 70 -6.02 -10.86 -0.53
C VAL A 70 -7.30 -10.28 -1.11
N LYS A 71 -7.23 -9.04 -1.63
CA LYS A 71 -8.33 -8.37 -2.31
C LYS A 71 -8.22 -8.54 -3.83
N PRO A 72 -8.97 -9.48 -4.45
CA PRO A 72 -9.15 -9.48 -5.89
C PRO A 72 -10.03 -8.29 -6.31
N ASN A 73 -9.82 -7.79 -7.53
CA ASN A 73 -10.78 -6.89 -8.16
C ASN A 73 -12.12 -7.61 -8.39
N ASP A 74 -13.22 -6.86 -8.33
CA ASP A 74 -14.58 -7.41 -8.39
C ASP A 74 -14.88 -8.09 -9.74
N ASP A 75 -14.15 -7.71 -10.79
CA ASP A 75 -14.26 -8.30 -12.13
C ASP A 75 -13.60 -9.68 -12.26
N ILE A 76 -12.80 -10.11 -11.27
CA ILE A 76 -12.13 -11.42 -11.32
C ILE A 76 -13.17 -12.52 -11.08
N PRO A 77 -13.33 -13.47 -12.03
CA PRO A 77 -14.29 -14.54 -11.88
C PRO A 77 -14.01 -15.41 -10.64
N THR A 78 -15.05 -15.64 -9.85
CA THR A 78 -14.95 -16.43 -8.61
C THR A 78 -14.50 -17.88 -8.84
N TYR A 79 -14.76 -18.45 -10.01
CA TYR A 79 -14.28 -19.79 -10.36
C TYR A 79 -12.75 -19.83 -10.49
N LEU A 80 -12.10 -18.77 -10.98
CA LEU A 80 -10.63 -18.70 -11.05
C LEU A 80 -10.02 -18.63 -9.64
N LEU A 81 -10.63 -17.85 -8.74
CA LEU A 81 -10.18 -17.77 -7.35
C LEU A 81 -10.23 -19.15 -6.68
N LYS A 82 -11.31 -19.91 -6.92
CA LYS A 82 -11.47 -21.29 -6.42
C LYS A 82 -10.49 -22.27 -7.07
N GLU A 83 -10.33 -22.24 -8.39
CA GLU A 83 -9.44 -23.14 -9.14
C GLU A 83 -7.98 -23.02 -8.69
N PHE A 84 -7.53 -21.79 -8.42
CA PHE A 84 -6.16 -21.50 -8.00
C PHE A 84 -5.99 -21.42 -6.47
N ASN A 85 -7.02 -21.79 -5.70
CA ASN A 85 -7.02 -21.79 -4.24
C ASN A 85 -6.56 -20.45 -3.64
N ILE A 86 -7.12 -19.34 -4.15
CA ILE A 86 -6.95 -18.01 -3.55
C ILE A 86 -7.97 -17.85 -2.43
N GLU A 87 -7.48 -17.81 -1.20
CA GLU A 87 -8.29 -17.49 -0.03
C GLU A 87 -8.60 -15.99 -0.03
N THR A 88 -9.89 -15.67 0.04
CA THR A 88 -10.39 -14.28 0.08
C THR A 88 -11.03 -13.97 1.43
N ASP A 89 -10.68 -14.72 2.47
CA ASP A 89 -10.94 -14.40 3.86
C ASP A 89 -9.63 -13.94 4.51
N PRO A 90 -9.66 -13.13 5.58
CA PRO A 90 -8.44 -12.69 6.25
C PRO A 90 -7.73 -13.87 6.91
N VAL A 91 -6.46 -14.06 6.56
CA VAL A 91 -5.60 -15.11 7.10
C VAL A 91 -4.83 -14.53 8.28
N ILE A 92 -5.03 -15.14 9.45
CA ILE A 92 -4.36 -14.75 10.70
C ILE A 92 -3.46 -15.89 11.14
N PHE A 93 -2.25 -15.53 11.54
CA PHE A 93 -1.34 -16.44 12.20
C PHE A 93 -0.78 -15.78 13.45
N ARG A 94 -0.86 -16.50 14.58
CA ARG A 94 -0.18 -16.15 15.83
C ARG A 94 0.83 -17.23 16.17
N GLY A 95 2.05 -16.80 16.46
CA GLY A 95 3.11 -17.64 16.98
C GLY A 95 2.83 -18.11 18.41
N ASN A 96 3.85 -18.70 19.01
CA ASN A 96 3.86 -19.05 20.43
C ASN A 96 5.33 -19.08 20.90
N SER A 97 5.55 -19.40 22.17
CA SER A 97 6.89 -19.42 22.80
C SER A 97 7.90 -20.39 22.17
N SER A 98 7.50 -21.26 21.23
CA SER A 98 8.43 -22.08 20.44
C SER A 98 9.05 -21.34 19.24
N PHE A 99 8.50 -20.19 18.85
CA PHE A 99 9.04 -19.35 17.77
C PHE A 99 10.18 -18.50 18.32
N GLY A 100 11.32 -18.54 17.63
CA GLY A 100 12.43 -17.63 17.89
C GLY A 100 12.22 -16.27 17.22
N ARG A 101 13.13 -15.35 17.53
CA ARG A 101 13.10 -13.99 17.02
C ARG A 101 13.09 -13.94 15.49
N GLY A 102 12.08 -13.29 14.93
CA GLY A 102 11.89 -13.16 13.47
C GLY A 102 11.29 -14.38 12.77
N ASP A 103 11.03 -15.50 13.45
CA ASP A 103 10.46 -16.70 12.81
C ASP A 103 9.03 -16.47 12.32
N VAL A 104 8.22 -15.69 13.05
CA VAL A 104 6.86 -15.33 12.64
C VAL A 104 6.89 -14.45 11.38
N ALA A 105 7.77 -13.44 11.34
CA ALA A 105 7.96 -12.61 10.16
C ALA A 105 8.48 -13.42 8.95
N LYS A 106 9.37 -14.39 9.19
CA LYS A 106 9.84 -15.31 8.15
C LYS A 106 8.68 -16.14 7.58
N LYS A 107 7.85 -16.71 8.46
CA LYS A 107 6.67 -17.48 8.06
C LYS A 107 5.69 -16.64 7.24
N PHE A 108 5.47 -15.37 7.61
CA PHE A 108 4.68 -14.44 6.79
C PHE A 108 5.22 -14.33 5.37
N ILE A 109 6.54 -14.11 5.20
CA ILE A 109 7.15 -13.99 3.87
C ILE A 109 6.99 -15.29 3.07
N GLU A 110 7.18 -16.45 3.69
CA GLU A 110 6.95 -17.74 3.03
C GLU A 110 5.51 -17.92 2.55
N GLU A 111 4.52 -17.46 3.31
CA GLU A 111 3.10 -17.52 2.92
C GLU A 111 2.76 -16.53 1.82
N ILE A 112 3.22 -15.28 1.94
CA ILE A 112 3.04 -14.25 0.91
C ILE A 112 3.66 -14.68 -0.43
N VAL A 113 4.82 -15.34 -0.42
CA VAL A 113 5.43 -15.88 -1.65
C VAL A 113 4.55 -16.96 -2.26
N LYS A 114 3.96 -17.86 -1.46
CA LYS A 114 3.03 -18.88 -1.97
C LYS A 114 1.77 -18.25 -2.58
N VAL A 115 1.21 -17.22 -1.93
CA VAL A 115 0.07 -16.45 -2.45
C VAL A 115 0.45 -15.76 -3.77
N ALA A 116 1.61 -15.12 -3.83
CA ALA A 116 2.08 -14.43 -5.03
C ALA A 116 2.28 -15.38 -6.22
N LEU A 117 2.78 -16.60 -6.00
CA LEU A 117 2.89 -17.62 -7.04
C LEU A 117 1.52 -18.06 -7.58
N LYS A 118 0.51 -18.19 -6.72
CA LYS A 118 -0.87 -18.47 -7.16
C LYS A 118 -1.45 -17.31 -7.98
N ILE A 119 -1.21 -16.07 -7.54
CA ILE A 119 -1.63 -14.86 -8.27
C ILE A 119 -0.93 -14.79 -9.63
N GLU A 120 0.37 -15.05 -9.71
CA GLU A 120 1.11 -15.09 -10.97
C GLU A 120 0.51 -16.10 -11.96
N ASN A 121 0.13 -17.29 -11.48
CA ASN A 121 -0.50 -18.30 -12.32
C ASN A 121 -1.83 -17.80 -12.92
N ILE A 122 -2.67 -17.13 -12.14
CA ILE A 122 -3.90 -16.48 -12.63
C ILE A 122 -3.53 -15.40 -13.65
N LEU A 123 -2.58 -14.53 -13.32
CA LEU A 123 -2.14 -13.44 -14.20
C LEU A 123 -1.45 -13.93 -15.47
N ASN A 124 -1.03 -15.19 -15.57
CA ASN A 124 -0.48 -15.77 -16.80
C ASN A 124 -1.56 -16.35 -17.73
N LEU A 125 -2.82 -16.46 -17.29
CA LEU A 125 -3.92 -16.91 -18.14
C LEU A 125 -4.15 -15.96 -19.32
N ASN A 126 -4.49 -16.54 -20.47
CA ASN A 126 -4.79 -15.80 -21.70
C ASN A 126 -6.16 -16.21 -22.24
N ILE A 127 -7.22 -15.71 -21.60
CA ILE A 127 -8.58 -15.98 -22.02
C ILE A 127 -8.86 -15.20 -23.32
N PRO A 128 -9.33 -15.87 -24.39
CA PRO A 128 -9.61 -15.21 -25.67
C PRO A 128 -10.65 -14.10 -25.54
N ILE A 129 -10.50 -13.08 -26.39
CA ILE A 129 -11.43 -11.96 -26.48
C ILE A 129 -12.87 -12.42 -26.80
N ILE A 130 -13.82 -11.86 -26.06
CA ILE A 130 -15.26 -12.00 -26.27
C ILE A 130 -15.75 -10.78 -27.04
N MET A 131 -15.94 -10.93 -28.36
CA MET A 131 -16.46 -9.89 -29.25
C MET A 131 -17.95 -10.11 -29.54
N SER A 132 -18.81 -9.37 -28.84
CA SER A 132 -20.23 -9.23 -29.22
C SER A 132 -20.38 -8.45 -30.54
N GLU A 133 -21.55 -8.51 -31.17
CA GLU A 133 -21.84 -7.69 -32.36
C GLU A 133 -21.72 -6.19 -32.08
N GLU A 134 -22.19 -5.74 -30.91
CA GLU A 134 -22.03 -4.34 -30.47
C GLU A 134 -20.55 -3.93 -30.37
N ASN A 135 -19.69 -4.81 -29.84
CA ASN A 135 -18.25 -4.55 -29.74
C ASN A 135 -17.59 -4.44 -31.11
N LYS A 136 -18.01 -5.26 -32.08
CA LYS A 136 -17.52 -5.19 -33.47
C LYS A 136 -17.90 -3.87 -34.11
N ILE A 137 -19.17 -3.46 -33.99
CA ILE A 137 -19.65 -2.17 -34.50
C ILE A 137 -18.87 -1.01 -33.85
N TYR A 138 -18.67 -1.05 -32.54
CA TYR A 138 -17.88 -0.03 -31.84
C TYR A 138 -16.43 -0.01 -32.33
N HIS A 139 -15.82 -1.19 -32.53
CA HIS A 139 -14.46 -1.32 -33.01
C HIS A 139 -14.28 -0.63 -34.37
N ASP A 140 -15.16 -0.93 -35.32
CA ASP A 140 -15.14 -0.36 -36.67
C ASP A 140 -15.41 1.15 -36.65
N ASN A 141 -16.28 1.63 -35.77
CA ASN A 141 -16.55 3.06 -35.58
C ASN A 141 -15.30 3.83 -35.12
N ILE A 142 -14.52 3.27 -34.18
CA ILE A 142 -13.28 3.90 -33.71
C ILE A 142 -12.20 3.90 -34.79
N ILE A 143 -12.07 2.83 -35.56
CA ILE A 143 -11.18 2.78 -36.73
C ILE A 143 -11.58 3.86 -37.73
N THR A 144 -12.87 3.99 -38.02
CA THR A 144 -13.42 4.99 -38.94
C THR A 144 -13.17 6.43 -38.47
N ARG A 145 -13.24 6.70 -37.16
CA ARG A 145 -12.85 8.00 -36.57
C ARG A 145 -11.37 8.34 -36.83
N GLY A 146 -10.54 7.33 -37.06
CA GLY A 146 -9.19 7.48 -37.60
C GLY A 146 -8.10 7.80 -36.58
N THR A 147 -8.40 7.86 -35.28
CA THR A 147 -7.41 8.15 -34.22
C THR A 147 -7.59 7.27 -32.98
N CYS A 148 -6.48 6.87 -32.37
CA CYS A 148 -6.49 6.13 -31.11
C CYS A 148 -7.11 6.96 -29.97
N PRO A 149 -8.07 6.41 -29.20
CA PRO A 149 -8.66 7.11 -28.06
C PRO A 149 -7.65 7.50 -26.96
N LEU A 150 -6.56 6.73 -26.80
CA LEU A 150 -5.54 6.93 -25.78
C LEU A 150 -4.48 7.95 -26.23
N CYS A 151 -3.63 7.59 -27.19
CA CYS A 151 -2.50 8.43 -27.60
C CYS A 151 -2.82 9.45 -28.70
N LYS A 152 -4.06 9.49 -29.21
CA LYS A 152 -4.53 10.36 -30.31
C LYS A 152 -3.80 10.18 -31.65
N VAL A 153 -2.85 9.24 -31.75
CA VAL A 153 -2.16 8.90 -33.00
C VAL A 153 -3.16 8.38 -34.02
N LYS A 154 -3.01 8.82 -35.28
CA LYS A 154 -3.88 8.38 -36.38
C LYS A 154 -3.70 6.90 -36.68
N PHE A 155 -4.80 6.21 -36.89
CA PHE A 155 -4.78 4.86 -37.44
C PHE A 155 -4.36 4.93 -38.91
N VAL A 156 -3.53 3.96 -39.30
CA VAL A 156 -3.03 3.84 -40.67
C VAL A 156 -3.42 2.45 -41.13
N GLN A 157 -4.41 2.39 -42.02
CA GLN A 157 -5.03 1.13 -42.43
C GLN A 157 -4.04 0.18 -43.10
N SER A 158 -3.07 0.72 -43.86
CA SER A 158 -2.00 -0.08 -44.48
C SER A 158 -1.05 -0.73 -43.46
N LEU A 159 -1.00 -0.24 -42.23
CA LEU A 159 -0.15 -0.78 -41.16
C LEU A 159 -0.91 -1.68 -40.18
N ASN A 160 -2.22 -1.86 -40.38
CA ASN A 160 -3.13 -2.61 -39.49
C ASN A 160 -2.86 -2.35 -38.00
N ASN A 161 -2.75 -1.07 -37.65
CA ASN A 161 -2.23 -0.65 -36.35
C ASN A 161 -3.32 -0.39 -35.29
N ALA A 162 -4.58 -0.59 -35.65
CA ALA A 162 -5.72 -0.58 -34.73
C ALA A 162 -5.98 -2.00 -34.24
N VAL A 163 -6.01 -2.20 -32.92
CA VAL A 163 -6.20 -3.51 -32.29
C VAL A 163 -7.31 -3.47 -31.26
N ALA A 164 -8.03 -4.58 -31.11
CA ALA A 164 -9.04 -4.75 -30.08
C ALA A 164 -8.38 -5.18 -28.75
N ASP A 165 -8.22 -4.22 -27.84
CA ASP A 165 -7.74 -4.49 -26.47
C ASP A 165 -8.79 -5.24 -25.67
N HIS A 166 -8.35 -6.16 -24.82
CA HIS A 166 -9.24 -6.95 -23.96
C HIS A 166 -8.55 -7.39 -22.68
N ASP A 167 -9.38 -7.79 -21.73
CA ASP A 167 -8.92 -8.37 -20.48
C ASP A 167 -8.58 -9.86 -20.66
N HIS A 168 -7.32 -10.24 -20.45
CA HIS A 168 -6.88 -11.62 -20.54
C HIS A 168 -7.37 -12.54 -19.40
N LEU A 169 -8.03 -11.99 -18.36
CA LEU A 169 -8.64 -12.74 -17.26
C LEU A 169 -10.14 -12.95 -17.42
N THR A 170 -10.82 -12.14 -18.23
CA THR A 170 -12.28 -12.23 -18.42
C THR A 170 -12.69 -12.38 -19.88
N GLY A 171 -11.78 -12.15 -20.83
CA GLY A 171 -12.07 -12.02 -22.25
C GLY A 171 -12.79 -10.70 -22.62
N LYS A 172 -13.13 -9.85 -21.65
CA LYS A 172 -13.93 -8.64 -21.88
C LYS A 172 -13.19 -7.65 -22.77
N TYR A 173 -13.80 -7.27 -23.88
CA TYR A 173 -13.33 -6.20 -24.74
C TYR A 173 -13.30 -4.85 -23.99
N ARG A 174 -12.19 -4.11 -24.13
CA ARG A 174 -11.93 -2.85 -23.44
C ARG A 174 -11.98 -1.65 -24.39
N GLY A 175 -11.63 -1.85 -25.67
CA GLY A 175 -11.71 -0.82 -26.69
C GLY A 175 -10.74 -1.03 -27.85
N THR A 176 -10.85 -0.17 -28.87
CA THR A 176 -9.90 -0.13 -29.98
C THR A 176 -8.79 0.84 -29.68
N VAL A 177 -7.55 0.38 -29.72
CA VAL A 177 -6.37 1.21 -29.44
C VAL A 177 -5.29 1.00 -30.49
N PHE A 178 -4.30 1.88 -30.49
CA PHE A 178 -3.11 1.71 -31.31
C PHE A 178 -2.25 0.58 -30.74
N ASN A 179 -1.62 -0.23 -31.61
CA ASN A 179 -0.87 -1.42 -31.19
C ASN A 179 0.19 -1.12 -30.11
N GLN A 180 0.92 0.00 -30.21
CA GLN A 180 1.89 0.36 -29.16
C GLN A 180 1.24 0.67 -27.81
N CYS A 181 0.04 1.27 -27.80
CA CYS A 181 -0.71 1.47 -26.56
C CYS A 181 -1.16 0.13 -25.96
N ASN A 182 -1.64 -0.79 -26.80
CA ASN A 182 -1.99 -2.15 -26.39
C ASN A 182 -0.80 -2.86 -25.72
N MET A 183 0.38 -2.77 -26.32
CA MET A 183 1.61 -3.36 -25.77
C MET A 183 2.09 -2.71 -24.47
N LYS A 184 1.65 -1.48 -24.15
CA LYS A 184 1.88 -0.83 -22.85
C LYS A 184 0.83 -1.23 -21.80
N MET A 185 -0.31 -1.76 -22.23
CA MET A 185 -1.42 -2.22 -21.41
C MET A 185 -1.28 -3.69 -21.01
N ILE A 186 -0.06 -4.07 -20.59
CA ILE A 186 0.24 -5.43 -20.14
C ILE A 186 -0.24 -5.68 -18.72
N LYS A 187 -0.54 -6.94 -18.42
CA LYS A 187 -0.82 -7.39 -17.06
C LYS A 187 0.37 -7.06 -16.15
N PRO A 188 0.12 -6.63 -14.91
CA PRO A 188 1.19 -6.34 -13.97
C PRO A 188 2.00 -7.59 -13.70
N ASN A 189 3.31 -7.40 -13.56
CA ASN A 189 4.27 -8.44 -13.20
C ASN A 189 4.61 -8.38 -11.70
N PHE A 190 3.70 -7.84 -10.89
CA PHE A 190 3.84 -7.80 -9.45
C PHE A 190 2.47 -7.86 -8.76
N VAL A 191 2.49 -8.08 -7.45
CA VAL A 191 1.35 -7.84 -6.56
C VAL A 191 1.76 -6.84 -5.47
N PRO A 192 1.01 -5.73 -5.28
CA PRO A 192 1.28 -4.80 -4.19
C PRO A 192 0.77 -5.37 -2.86
N ILE A 193 1.59 -5.21 -1.83
CA ILE A 193 1.32 -5.56 -0.45
C ILE A 193 1.34 -4.27 0.35
N PHE A 194 0.19 -3.90 0.89
CA PHE A 194 -0.05 -2.66 1.59
C PHE A 194 0.00 -2.88 3.09
N PHE A 195 0.85 -2.09 3.73
CA PHE A 195 0.85 -1.86 5.18
C PHE A 195 0.57 -0.37 5.41
N HIS A 196 0.07 -0.01 6.58
CA HIS A 196 -0.09 1.39 6.97
C HIS A 196 1.08 1.83 7.85
N ASN A 197 1.82 2.85 7.42
CA ASN A 197 3.05 3.29 8.06
C ASN A 197 4.16 2.21 8.06
N LEU A 198 4.25 1.45 6.98
CA LEU A 198 5.22 0.36 6.77
C LEU A 198 6.65 0.75 7.16
N PHE A 199 7.11 1.92 6.72
CA PHE A 199 8.49 2.37 6.97
C PHE A 199 8.71 2.91 8.37
N GLY A 200 7.64 3.22 9.09
CA GLY A 200 7.73 3.62 10.49
C GLY A 200 7.99 2.43 11.41
N TYR A 201 7.60 1.21 11.01
CA TYR A 201 7.59 0.06 11.90
C TYR A 201 7.88 -1.27 11.20
N ASP A 202 6.92 -1.84 10.45
CA ASP A 202 6.95 -3.25 10.01
C ASP A 202 8.07 -3.59 9.03
N SER A 203 8.53 -2.62 8.26
CA SER A 203 9.62 -2.81 7.29
C SER A 203 10.88 -3.39 7.92
N HIS A 204 11.16 -3.06 9.19
CA HIS A 204 12.33 -3.57 9.90
C HIS A 204 12.28 -5.08 10.11
N PHE A 205 11.09 -5.64 10.34
CA PHE A 205 10.91 -7.09 10.47
C PHE A 205 10.91 -7.79 9.11
N ILE A 206 10.36 -7.14 8.09
CA ILE A 206 10.22 -7.74 6.76
C ILE A 206 11.57 -7.83 6.04
N VAL A 207 12.32 -6.72 6.00
CA VAL A 207 13.54 -6.62 5.19
C VAL A 207 14.59 -7.65 5.60
N THR A 208 14.70 -7.96 6.90
CA THR A 208 15.62 -8.99 7.40
C THR A 208 15.26 -10.39 6.93
N GLN A 209 14.00 -10.62 6.58
CA GLN A 209 13.50 -11.94 6.15
C GLN A 209 13.50 -12.11 4.64
N LEU A 210 13.83 -11.10 3.82
CA LEU A 210 13.80 -11.21 2.36
C LEU A 210 14.98 -12.00 1.78
N GLY A 211 16.08 -12.16 2.52
CA GLY A 211 17.33 -12.77 2.07
C GLY A 211 17.39 -14.30 2.13
N PHE A 212 16.24 -14.99 2.21
CA PHE A 212 16.20 -16.45 2.37
C PHE A 212 16.55 -17.26 1.11
N ASP A 213 16.63 -16.61 -0.06
CA ASP A 213 17.01 -17.21 -1.33
C ASP A 213 17.87 -16.25 -2.18
N THR A 214 18.25 -16.67 -3.38
CA THR A 214 19.08 -15.89 -4.32
C THR A 214 18.28 -14.96 -5.23
N LYS A 215 16.97 -14.82 -5.04
CA LYS A 215 16.13 -13.96 -5.88
C LYS A 215 16.42 -12.48 -5.60
N THR A 216 16.42 -11.69 -6.66
CA THR A 216 16.71 -10.26 -6.61
C THR A 216 15.73 -9.51 -5.71
N ILE A 217 16.29 -8.61 -4.91
CA ILE A 217 15.56 -7.64 -4.09
C ILE A 217 15.86 -6.26 -4.67
N ASN A 218 14.80 -5.52 -4.99
CA ASN A 218 14.88 -4.14 -5.44
C ASN A 218 14.48 -3.22 -4.28
N VAL A 219 15.21 -2.15 -4.07
CA VAL A 219 14.94 -1.17 -3.01
C VAL A 219 14.96 0.22 -3.61
N ILE A 220 13.96 1.03 -3.23
CA ILE A 220 13.93 2.47 -3.52
C ILE A 220 14.30 3.18 -2.23
N PRO A 221 15.55 3.65 -2.06
CA PRO A 221 15.98 4.33 -0.84
C PRO A 221 15.36 5.72 -0.73
N ASN A 222 15.07 6.15 0.49
CA ASN A 222 14.71 7.54 0.83
C ASN A 222 15.85 8.22 1.58
N THR A 223 16.34 7.55 2.64
CA THR A 223 17.52 7.93 3.42
C THR A 223 18.38 6.69 3.63
N GLU A 224 19.50 6.82 4.35
CA GLU A 224 20.34 5.67 4.73
C GLU A 224 19.58 4.65 5.61
N GLU A 225 18.53 5.09 6.32
CA GLU A 225 17.76 4.28 7.27
C GLU A 225 16.33 3.98 6.81
N LYS A 226 15.79 4.73 5.84
CA LYS A 226 14.39 4.62 5.42
C LYS A 226 14.29 4.33 3.92
N PHE A 227 13.36 3.45 3.57
CA PHE A 227 13.03 3.12 2.18
C PHE A 227 11.69 3.79 1.76
N ILE A 228 11.49 3.99 0.46
CA ILE A 228 10.19 4.35 -0.14
C ILE A 228 9.39 3.10 -0.48
N SER A 229 10.08 2.04 -0.90
CA SER A 229 9.52 0.73 -1.21
C SER A 229 10.66 -0.27 -1.33
N PHE A 230 10.33 -1.54 -1.11
CA PHE A 230 11.18 -2.66 -1.49
C PHE A 230 10.31 -3.71 -2.17
N SER A 231 10.91 -4.47 -3.07
CA SER A 231 10.24 -5.51 -3.85
C SER A 231 11.16 -6.72 -3.95
N LYS A 232 10.57 -7.92 -3.95
CA LYS A 232 11.30 -9.18 -4.11
C LYS A 232 10.73 -9.95 -5.28
N TYR A 233 11.61 -10.43 -6.15
CA TYR A 233 11.23 -11.39 -7.18
C TYR A 233 10.88 -12.73 -6.54
N VAL A 234 9.69 -13.26 -6.83
CA VAL A 234 9.28 -14.61 -6.44
C VAL A 234 9.55 -15.62 -7.56
N THR A 235 9.48 -15.15 -8.80
CA THR A 235 9.99 -15.84 -10.00
C THR A 235 10.90 -14.91 -10.79
N ASN A 236 11.42 -15.34 -11.94
CA ASN A 236 12.25 -14.47 -12.78
C ASN A 236 11.46 -13.33 -13.43
N LYS A 237 10.12 -13.36 -13.35
CA LYS A 237 9.24 -12.40 -14.01
C LYS A 237 8.28 -11.69 -13.06
N PHE A 238 7.97 -12.29 -11.91
CA PHE A 238 6.96 -11.78 -10.98
C PHE A 238 7.54 -11.34 -9.63
N GLN A 239 7.01 -10.24 -9.09
CA GLN A 239 7.47 -9.64 -7.84
C GLN A 239 6.35 -9.49 -6.80
N ILE A 240 6.73 -9.56 -5.53
CA ILE A 240 5.96 -8.93 -4.45
C ILE A 240 6.51 -7.54 -4.20
N ARG A 241 5.64 -6.55 -4.05
CA ARG A 241 6.01 -5.15 -3.86
C ARG A 241 5.38 -4.61 -2.59
N PHE A 242 6.20 -4.21 -1.63
CA PHE A 242 5.70 -3.65 -0.37
C PHE A 242 5.53 -2.14 -0.49
N VAL A 243 4.33 -1.66 -0.15
CA VAL A 243 3.91 -0.27 -0.34
C VAL A 243 3.34 0.25 0.97
N ASP A 244 3.72 1.48 1.31
CA ASP A 244 3.22 2.17 2.48
C ASP A 244 2.04 3.05 2.12
N THR A 245 0.86 2.72 2.64
CA THR A 245 -0.35 3.52 2.41
C THR A 245 -0.28 4.91 3.04
N PHE A 246 0.56 5.12 4.07
CA PHE A 246 0.78 6.44 4.67
C PHE A 246 1.42 7.44 3.69
N ARG A 247 2.14 6.94 2.67
CA ARG A 247 2.69 7.76 1.58
C ARG A 247 1.63 8.22 0.57
N PHE A 248 0.40 7.74 0.69
CA PHE A 248 -0.77 8.20 -0.06
C PHE A 248 -1.74 8.98 0.82
N MET A 249 -1.95 8.53 2.05
CA MET A 249 -2.89 9.08 3.02
C MET A 249 -2.16 9.30 4.35
N SER A 250 -1.55 10.48 4.50
CA SER A 250 -0.63 10.81 5.59
C SER A 250 -1.34 11.21 6.89
N ASP A 251 -2.21 10.34 7.38
CA ASP A 251 -2.89 10.45 8.68
C ASP A 251 -3.01 9.05 9.30
N SER A 252 -3.30 8.97 10.60
CA SER A 252 -3.46 7.68 11.27
C SER A 252 -4.66 6.91 10.69
N LEU A 253 -4.56 5.58 10.67
CA LEU A 253 -5.68 4.72 10.25
C LEU A 253 -6.97 5.05 11.01
N GLU A 254 -6.88 5.35 12.31
CA GLU A 254 -8.03 5.79 13.11
C GLU A 254 -8.75 7.01 12.51
N LYS A 255 -8.00 8.06 12.15
CA LYS A 255 -8.57 9.26 11.52
C LYS A 255 -9.13 8.97 10.13
N LEU A 256 -8.45 8.13 9.35
CA LEU A 256 -8.92 7.76 8.02
C LEU A 256 -10.25 6.99 8.10
N VAL A 257 -10.36 6.06 9.05
CA VAL A 257 -11.57 5.28 9.33
C VAL A 257 -12.70 6.17 9.84
N SER A 258 -12.44 7.05 10.81
CA SER A 258 -13.47 7.95 11.34
C SER A 258 -13.99 8.91 10.27
N ASN A 259 -13.10 9.44 9.43
CA ASN A 259 -13.49 10.24 8.26
C ASN A 259 -14.38 9.44 7.30
N LEU A 260 -14.01 8.19 6.98
CA LEU A 260 -14.80 7.34 6.09
C LEU A 260 -16.19 7.02 6.67
N ALA A 261 -16.23 6.67 7.96
CA ALA A 261 -17.44 6.32 8.70
C ALA A 261 -18.41 7.48 8.87
N THR A 262 -17.91 8.72 8.93
CA THR A 262 -18.74 9.93 9.06
C THR A 262 -19.69 10.10 7.88
N TYR A 263 -19.28 9.70 6.67
CA TYR A 263 -20.09 9.87 5.47
C TYR A 263 -21.05 8.70 5.25
N ASP A 264 -20.55 7.47 5.30
CA ASP A 264 -21.34 6.28 4.99
C ASP A 264 -20.65 5.00 5.47
N LYS A 265 -21.25 4.32 6.45
CA LYS A 265 -20.73 3.03 6.97
C LYS A 265 -20.83 1.89 5.96
N LEU A 266 -21.61 2.03 4.88
CA LEU A 266 -21.66 1.04 3.78
C LEU A 266 -20.38 1.06 2.92
N LYS A 267 -19.49 2.04 3.12
CA LYS A 267 -18.17 2.07 2.50
C LYS A 267 -17.22 1.02 3.05
N PHE A 268 -17.51 0.43 4.22
CA PHE A 268 -16.74 -0.68 4.81
C PHE A 268 -17.18 -2.03 4.23
N LYS A 269 -17.15 -2.15 2.89
CA LYS A 269 -17.72 -3.29 2.17
C LYS A 269 -17.01 -4.59 2.49
N GLU A 270 -15.69 -4.58 2.58
CA GLU A 270 -14.92 -5.79 2.85
C GLU A 270 -15.03 -6.18 4.32
N THR A 271 -15.00 -5.20 5.24
CA THR A 271 -15.26 -5.44 6.68
C THR A 271 -16.63 -6.09 6.90
N LEU A 272 -17.68 -5.59 6.23
CA LEU A 272 -19.05 -6.12 6.34
C LEU A 272 -19.25 -7.53 5.75
N LYS A 273 -18.32 -8.02 4.92
CA LYS A 273 -18.35 -9.42 4.45
C LYS A 273 -17.78 -10.38 5.49
N VAL A 274 -16.90 -9.88 6.35
CA VAL A 274 -16.11 -10.68 7.29
C VAL A 274 -16.75 -10.69 8.69
N PHE A 275 -17.38 -9.60 9.09
CA PHE A 275 -18.03 -9.44 10.39
C PHE A 275 -19.56 -9.41 10.26
N ASN A 276 -20.26 -9.69 11.36
CA ASN A 276 -21.71 -9.61 11.39
C ASN A 276 -22.16 -8.15 11.20
N SER A 277 -23.24 -7.92 10.46
CA SER A 277 -23.78 -6.57 10.24
C SER A 277 -24.20 -5.88 11.55
N ASN A 278 -24.56 -6.65 12.57
CA ASN A 278 -24.86 -6.13 13.91
C ASN A 278 -23.62 -5.59 14.65
N ASP A 279 -22.42 -5.99 14.22
CA ASP A 279 -21.17 -5.64 14.89
C ASP A 279 -20.53 -4.39 14.26
N ILE A 280 -21.18 -3.77 13.27
CA ILE A 280 -20.62 -2.67 12.48
C ILE A 280 -20.07 -1.54 13.36
N GLU A 281 -20.71 -1.23 14.48
CA GLU A 281 -20.24 -0.18 15.41
C GLU A 281 -18.97 -0.57 16.18
N LEU A 282 -18.71 -1.86 16.31
CA LEU A 282 -17.52 -2.41 16.97
C LEU A 282 -16.33 -2.52 16.01
N VAL A 283 -16.60 -2.70 14.70
CA VAL A 283 -15.57 -2.98 13.68
C VAL A 283 -15.35 -1.86 12.66
N THR A 284 -16.10 -0.75 12.76
CA THR A 284 -15.88 0.48 11.95
C THR A 284 -15.17 1.60 12.71
N ARG A 285 -14.51 1.23 13.82
CA ARG A 285 -13.61 2.05 14.60
C ARG A 285 -12.31 1.28 14.77
N LYS A 286 -11.17 1.98 14.78
CA LYS A 286 -9.90 1.35 15.17
C LYS A 286 -10.03 0.75 16.57
N GLY A 287 -9.58 -0.49 16.73
CA GLY A 287 -9.59 -1.15 18.03
C GLY A 287 -8.66 -0.48 19.03
N ILE A 288 -8.72 -0.92 20.28
CA ILE A 288 -7.80 -0.49 21.35
C ILE A 288 -6.97 -1.71 21.76
N TYR A 289 -5.65 -1.56 21.88
CA TYR A 289 -4.78 -2.65 22.32
C TYR A 289 -3.76 -2.18 23.36
N CYS A 290 -3.37 -3.09 24.26
CA CYS A 290 -2.45 -2.82 25.36
C CYS A 290 -1.00 -3.20 24.98
N TYR A 291 -0.41 -2.48 24.03
CA TYR A 291 0.89 -2.82 23.43
C TYR A 291 2.00 -3.07 24.45
N GLU A 292 2.24 -2.14 25.39
CA GLU A 292 3.32 -2.26 26.38
C GLU A 292 3.06 -3.31 27.47
N TYR A 293 1.82 -3.76 27.59
CA TYR A 293 1.46 -4.85 28.51
C TYR A 293 1.77 -6.22 27.91
N THR A 294 1.73 -6.34 26.58
CA THR A 294 2.05 -7.57 25.87
C THR A 294 3.57 -7.68 25.68
N ASP A 295 4.28 -7.89 26.79
CA ASP A 295 5.75 -7.97 26.87
C ASP A 295 6.32 -9.39 26.85
N GLY A 296 5.45 -10.41 26.71
CA GLY A 296 5.82 -11.82 26.62
C GLY A 296 4.70 -12.71 26.09
N TRP A 297 5.05 -13.91 25.61
CA TRP A 297 4.09 -14.89 25.06
C TRP A 297 3.04 -15.34 26.08
N GLU A 298 3.40 -15.39 27.35
CA GLU A 298 2.52 -15.77 28.44
C GLU A 298 1.34 -14.81 28.64
N LYS A 299 1.53 -13.52 28.30
CA LYS A 299 0.47 -12.49 28.37
C LYS A 299 -0.71 -12.83 27.47
N LEU A 300 -0.46 -13.46 26.34
CA LEU A 300 -1.49 -13.87 25.40
C LEU A 300 -2.41 -14.97 25.94
N ASN A 301 -2.01 -15.65 27.02
CA ASN A 301 -2.83 -16.67 27.69
C ASN A 301 -3.68 -16.10 28.84
N GLU A 302 -3.56 -14.81 29.15
CA GLU A 302 -4.36 -14.18 30.20
C GLU A 302 -5.85 -14.19 29.82
N LYS A 303 -6.69 -14.63 30.76
CA LYS A 303 -8.12 -14.93 30.52
C LYS A 303 -9.05 -13.75 30.79
N CYS A 304 -8.50 -12.58 31.10
CA CYS A 304 -9.25 -11.36 31.35
C CYS A 304 -8.65 -10.22 30.53
N LEU A 305 -9.49 -9.23 30.22
CA LEU A 305 -9.00 -7.98 29.68
C LEU A 305 -8.10 -7.31 30.74
N PRO A 306 -6.90 -6.83 30.37
CA PRO A 306 -6.02 -6.13 31.29
C PRO A 306 -6.70 -4.92 31.93
N GLU A 307 -6.29 -4.57 33.15
CA GLU A 307 -6.82 -3.39 33.84
C GLU A 307 -6.47 -2.09 33.08
N LYS A 308 -7.29 -1.04 33.22
CA LYS A 308 -7.09 0.27 32.56
C LYS A 308 -5.67 0.82 32.69
N LYS A 309 -5.02 0.62 33.85
CA LYS A 309 -3.65 1.07 34.11
C LYS A 309 -2.60 0.42 33.20
N ASN A 310 -2.87 -0.79 32.70
CA ASN A 310 -2.00 -1.56 31.83
C ASN A 310 -2.08 -1.10 30.35
N PHE A 311 -2.96 -0.15 30.02
CA PHE A 311 -3.03 0.49 28.69
C PHE A 311 -2.24 1.81 28.64
N TYR A 312 -1.35 2.07 29.60
CA TYR A 312 -0.49 3.25 29.60
C TYR A 312 0.49 3.20 28.43
N ASN A 313 0.70 4.34 27.77
CA ASN A 313 1.69 4.51 26.71
C ASN A 313 2.83 5.38 27.24
N THR A 314 4.01 4.80 27.37
CA THR A 314 5.24 5.43 27.85
C THR A 314 5.82 6.41 26.82
N LEU A 315 5.64 6.18 25.52
CA LEU A 315 6.14 7.09 24.48
C LEU A 315 5.40 8.44 24.45
N THR A 316 4.09 8.41 24.70
CA THR A 316 3.26 9.63 24.76
C THR A 316 3.02 10.13 26.19
N GLU A 317 3.43 9.36 27.19
CA GLU A 317 3.17 9.60 28.62
C GLU A 317 1.66 9.79 28.92
N THR A 318 0.81 9.01 28.27
CA THR A 318 -0.65 9.12 28.38
C THR A 318 -1.32 7.83 28.80
N HIS A 319 -2.34 7.95 29.65
CA HIS A 319 -3.28 6.86 29.90
C HIS A 319 -4.33 6.78 28.80
N ILE A 320 -4.89 5.60 28.60
CA ILE A 320 -6.10 5.41 27.79
C ILE A 320 -7.28 6.23 28.36
N ASP A 321 -8.07 6.79 27.46
CA ASP A 321 -9.32 7.46 27.81
C ASP A 321 -10.36 6.46 28.34
N THR A 322 -11.28 6.95 29.19
CA THR A 322 -12.31 6.09 29.80
C THR A 322 -13.23 5.49 28.74
N GLU A 323 -13.61 6.27 27.74
CA GLU A 323 -14.50 5.81 26.66
C GLU A 323 -13.88 4.67 25.84
N ASP A 324 -12.58 4.74 25.61
CA ASP A 324 -11.81 3.73 24.86
C ASP A 324 -11.67 2.44 25.63
N TYR A 325 -11.42 2.54 26.93
CA TYR A 325 -11.37 1.37 27.80
C TYR A 325 -12.75 0.69 27.94
N GLU A 326 -13.83 1.46 28.06
CA GLU A 326 -15.19 0.91 28.06
C GLU A 326 -15.56 0.29 26.69
N HIS A 327 -15.07 0.85 25.59
CA HIS A 327 -15.19 0.22 24.27
C HIS A 327 -14.45 -1.13 24.22
N ALA A 328 -13.20 -1.19 24.69
CA ALA A 328 -12.43 -2.43 24.75
C ALA A 328 -13.14 -3.51 25.58
N LYS A 329 -13.72 -3.15 26.73
CA LYS A 329 -14.57 -4.06 27.53
C LYS A 329 -15.78 -4.58 26.77
N ARG A 330 -16.55 -3.69 26.14
CA ARG A 330 -17.74 -4.09 25.37
C ARG A 330 -17.38 -5.06 24.27
N VAL A 331 -16.29 -4.81 23.54
CA VAL A 331 -15.77 -5.70 22.51
C VAL A 331 -15.36 -7.05 23.11
N TRP A 332 -14.63 -7.04 24.23
CA TRP A 332 -14.20 -8.26 24.92
C TRP A 332 -15.37 -9.15 25.35
N GLU A 333 -16.39 -8.55 25.95
CA GLU A 333 -17.61 -9.23 26.41
C GLU A 333 -18.46 -9.72 25.25
N HIS A 334 -18.63 -8.89 24.21
CA HIS A 334 -19.48 -9.19 23.05
C HIS A 334 -18.97 -10.42 22.28
N TYR A 335 -17.67 -10.47 21.98
CA TYR A 335 -17.05 -11.61 21.29
C TYR A 335 -16.66 -12.75 22.25
N ASN A 336 -16.80 -12.54 23.57
CA ASN A 336 -16.60 -13.55 24.60
C ASN A 336 -15.20 -14.22 24.53
N PHE A 337 -14.15 -13.41 24.31
CA PHE A 337 -12.78 -13.90 24.17
C PHE A 337 -12.32 -14.69 25.39
N LYS A 338 -11.56 -15.75 25.14
CA LYS A 338 -11.03 -16.65 26.17
C LYS A 338 -9.66 -16.25 26.66
N CYS A 339 -8.92 -15.52 25.85
CA CYS A 339 -7.64 -14.96 26.24
C CYS A 339 -7.27 -13.69 25.47
N LEU A 340 -6.25 -12.98 25.96
CA LEU A 340 -5.71 -11.78 25.34
C LEU A 340 -5.19 -12.03 23.91
N GLY A 341 -4.72 -13.25 23.64
CA GLY A 341 -4.37 -13.67 22.30
C GLY A 341 -5.55 -13.58 21.33
N GLU A 342 -6.71 -14.14 21.66
CA GLU A 342 -7.89 -14.09 20.77
C GLU A 342 -8.35 -12.64 20.53
N TYR A 343 -8.23 -11.78 21.55
CA TYR A 343 -8.48 -10.36 21.42
C TYR A 343 -7.49 -9.68 20.45
N SER A 344 -6.20 -10.04 20.53
CA SER A 344 -5.16 -9.55 19.61
C SER A 344 -5.40 -9.99 18.17
N ASP A 345 -5.79 -11.24 17.96
CA ASP A 345 -6.11 -11.76 16.61
C ASP A 345 -7.29 -11.00 16.02
N TRP A 346 -8.34 -10.77 16.80
CA TRP A 346 -9.50 -9.97 16.38
C TRP A 346 -9.11 -8.52 16.09
N TYR A 347 -8.30 -7.91 16.95
CA TYR A 347 -7.81 -6.54 16.79
C TYR A 347 -7.11 -6.36 15.44
N MET A 348 -6.12 -7.21 15.17
CA MET A 348 -5.33 -7.16 13.94
C MET A 348 -6.18 -7.46 12.70
N LYS A 349 -7.18 -8.35 12.83
CA LYS A 349 -8.17 -8.60 11.79
C LYS A 349 -8.94 -7.33 11.43
N VAL A 350 -9.44 -6.61 12.44
CA VAL A 350 -10.18 -5.36 12.24
C VAL A 350 -9.29 -4.32 11.57
N ASP A 351 -8.05 -4.12 12.03
CA ASP A 351 -7.11 -3.15 11.47
C ASP A 351 -6.80 -3.42 9.98
N VAL A 352 -6.55 -4.67 9.59
CA VAL A 352 -6.32 -5.05 8.17
C VAL A 352 -7.56 -4.81 7.31
N MET A 353 -8.75 -5.14 7.81
CA MET A 353 -10.00 -4.93 7.05
C MET A 353 -10.34 -3.45 6.89
N LEU A 354 -10.12 -2.66 7.94
CA LEU A 354 -10.27 -1.20 7.91
C LEU A 354 -9.28 -0.57 6.93
N LEU A 355 -8.02 -1.00 6.94
CA LEU A 355 -7.01 -0.56 5.98
C LEU A 355 -7.44 -0.87 4.53
N CYS A 356 -7.91 -2.09 4.29
CA CYS A 356 -8.42 -2.51 2.99
C CYS A 356 -9.57 -1.61 2.51
N ASP A 357 -10.58 -1.38 3.36
CA ASP A 357 -11.73 -0.54 2.99
C ASP A 357 -11.32 0.91 2.75
N VAL A 358 -10.48 1.50 3.60
CA VAL A 358 -9.98 2.86 3.43
C VAL A 358 -9.23 3.00 2.10
N PHE A 359 -8.29 2.10 1.81
CA PHE A 359 -7.48 2.19 0.61
C PHE A 359 -8.27 1.85 -0.66
N GLU A 360 -9.20 0.88 -0.64
CA GLU A 360 -10.05 0.57 -1.81
C GLU A 360 -11.04 1.70 -2.10
N ASN A 361 -11.53 2.43 -1.08
CA ASN A 361 -12.31 3.65 -1.31
C ASN A 361 -11.47 4.76 -1.96
N PHE A 362 -10.25 4.99 -1.45
CA PHE A 362 -9.29 5.92 -2.07
C PHE A 362 -8.97 5.53 -3.52
N ARG A 363 -8.73 4.24 -3.76
CA ARG A 363 -8.46 3.66 -5.08
C ARG A 363 -9.60 3.87 -6.05
N ASN A 364 -10.84 3.61 -5.62
CA ASN A 364 -12.02 3.83 -6.46
C ASN A 364 -12.20 5.32 -6.77
N LEU A 365 -11.97 6.21 -5.81
CA LEU A 365 -11.99 7.66 -6.04
C LEU A 365 -10.95 8.06 -7.09
N CYS A 366 -9.71 7.59 -6.95
CA CYS A 366 -8.62 7.81 -7.90
C CYS A 366 -8.97 7.35 -9.32
N MET A 367 -9.57 6.17 -9.45
CA MET A 367 -10.03 5.62 -10.73
C MET A 367 -11.16 6.47 -11.33
N VAL A 368 -12.13 6.94 -10.55
CA VAL A 368 -13.23 7.76 -11.05
C VAL A 368 -12.75 9.17 -11.43
N THR A 369 -11.89 9.79 -10.62
CA THR A 369 -11.46 11.17 -10.82
C THR A 369 -10.38 11.31 -11.89
N TYR A 370 -9.39 10.43 -11.90
CA TYR A 370 -8.20 10.55 -12.76
C TYR A 370 -8.07 9.41 -13.77
N GLY A 371 -8.83 8.32 -13.60
CA GLY A 371 -8.71 7.12 -14.43
C GLY A 371 -7.34 6.46 -14.33
N LEU A 372 -6.70 6.55 -13.16
CA LEU A 372 -5.43 5.91 -12.85
C LEU A 372 -5.55 5.17 -11.52
N ASP A 373 -5.01 3.96 -11.48
CA ASP A 373 -5.05 3.12 -10.29
C ASP A 373 -3.81 3.37 -9.41
N PRO A 374 -3.98 3.86 -8.16
CA PRO A 374 -2.86 4.09 -7.24
C PRO A 374 -2.06 2.81 -6.92
N ASN A 375 -2.59 1.61 -7.16
CA ASN A 375 -1.88 0.34 -6.92
C ASN A 375 -0.60 0.16 -7.76
N TYR A 376 -0.41 0.95 -8.82
CA TYR A 376 0.81 0.92 -9.62
C TYR A 376 1.93 1.82 -9.09
N TYR A 377 1.62 2.68 -8.12
CA TYR A 377 2.50 3.73 -7.65
C TYR A 377 3.04 3.42 -6.25
N TYR A 378 4.10 4.12 -5.88
CA TYR A 378 4.71 4.00 -4.55
C TYR A 378 4.29 5.12 -3.59
N THR A 379 3.87 6.27 -4.11
CA THR A 379 3.57 7.48 -3.34
C THR A 379 2.50 8.35 -4.02
N ALA A 380 1.80 9.18 -3.24
CA ALA A 380 0.88 10.18 -3.78
C ALA A 380 1.54 11.19 -4.75
N PRO A 381 2.75 11.75 -4.48
CA PRO A 381 3.42 12.63 -5.44
C PRO A 381 3.66 11.97 -6.80
N GLY A 382 4.14 10.72 -6.83
CA GLY A 382 4.34 10.00 -8.09
C GLY A 382 3.04 9.74 -8.83
N TYR A 383 1.98 9.36 -8.11
CA TYR A 383 0.64 9.21 -8.66
C TYR A 383 0.08 10.51 -9.24
N ASN A 384 0.13 11.60 -8.47
CA ASN A 384 -0.43 12.90 -8.84
C ASN A 384 0.32 13.51 -10.03
N PHE A 385 1.62 13.25 -10.15
CA PHE A 385 2.41 13.71 -11.29
C PHE A 385 1.95 13.04 -12.60
N ASP A 386 1.75 11.73 -12.60
CA ASP A 386 1.18 11.01 -13.74
C ASP A 386 -0.26 11.44 -14.03
N ALA A 387 -1.07 11.64 -12.99
CA ALA A 387 -2.44 12.15 -13.14
C ALA A 387 -2.47 13.53 -13.80
N MET A 388 -1.57 14.43 -13.40
CA MET A 388 -1.42 15.75 -14.02
C MET A 388 -1.01 15.62 -15.50
N LEU A 389 -0.01 14.80 -15.83
CA LEU A 389 0.41 14.60 -17.22
C LEU A 389 -0.74 14.07 -18.07
N LYS A 390 -1.53 13.14 -17.53
CA LYS A 390 -2.67 12.56 -18.23
C LYS A 390 -3.81 13.55 -18.44
N LEU A 391 -4.17 14.32 -17.42
CA LEU A 391 -5.30 15.26 -17.48
C LEU A 391 -5.02 16.46 -18.37
N THR A 392 -3.80 16.98 -18.32
CA THR A 392 -3.41 18.18 -19.07
C THR A 392 -2.97 17.87 -20.49
N GLU A 393 -2.63 16.61 -20.78
CA GLU A 393 -2.03 16.15 -22.04
C GLU A 393 -0.77 16.96 -22.42
N VAL A 394 -0.10 17.56 -21.43
CA VAL A 394 1.06 18.44 -21.64
C VAL A 394 2.29 17.63 -22.07
N GLU A 395 3.06 18.21 -22.99
CA GLU A 395 4.41 17.77 -23.31
C GLU A 395 5.41 18.79 -22.76
N LEU A 396 6.11 18.42 -21.69
CA LEU A 396 7.08 19.29 -21.00
C LEU A 396 8.48 19.03 -21.55
N GLU A 397 9.11 20.03 -22.13
CA GLU A 397 10.51 19.94 -22.54
C GLU A 397 11.41 19.80 -21.30
N LEU A 398 12.30 18.81 -21.32
CA LEU A 398 13.26 18.58 -20.25
C LEU A 398 14.46 19.52 -20.40
N LEU A 399 14.96 20.02 -19.26
CA LEU A 399 16.16 20.85 -19.20
C LEU A 399 17.38 20.03 -19.64
N SER A 400 17.95 20.39 -20.79
CA SER A 400 19.14 19.74 -21.36
C SER A 400 20.43 20.53 -21.12
N ASP A 401 20.31 21.71 -20.51
CA ASP A 401 21.41 22.61 -20.18
C ASP A 401 21.58 22.74 -18.66
N TYR A 402 22.82 22.65 -18.18
CA TYR A 402 23.15 22.68 -16.76
C TYR A 402 22.87 24.05 -16.12
N ASP A 403 23.10 25.15 -16.83
CA ASP A 403 22.88 26.50 -16.33
C ASP A 403 21.38 26.78 -16.14
N GLN A 404 20.52 26.19 -16.98
CA GLN A 404 19.07 26.25 -16.77
C GLN A 404 18.65 25.59 -15.45
N ILE A 405 19.26 24.47 -15.10
CA ILE A 405 19.00 23.76 -13.84
C ILE A 405 19.46 24.63 -12.66
N LEU A 406 20.69 25.16 -12.72
CA LEU A 406 21.21 26.04 -11.66
C LEU A 406 20.34 27.29 -11.47
N MET A 407 19.86 27.88 -12.58
CA MET A 407 18.93 29.01 -12.53
C MET A 407 17.63 28.65 -11.81
N MET A 408 17.05 27.48 -12.13
CA MET A 408 15.83 26.99 -11.46
C MET A 408 16.07 26.72 -9.98
N GLU A 409 17.13 25.99 -9.63
CA GLU A 409 17.50 25.68 -8.24
C GLU A 409 17.73 26.96 -7.41
N ALA A 410 18.44 27.95 -7.97
CA ALA A 410 18.66 29.24 -7.33
C ALA A 410 17.36 30.03 -7.12
N GLY A 411 16.31 29.74 -7.89
CA GLY A 411 14.97 30.33 -7.78
C GLY A 411 14.04 29.66 -6.77
N ILE A 412 14.31 28.42 -6.34
CA ILE A 412 13.45 27.68 -5.42
C ILE A 412 13.40 28.38 -4.05
N ARG A 413 12.18 28.63 -3.56
CA ARG A 413 11.93 29.17 -2.21
C ARG A 413 10.92 28.26 -1.50
N GLY A 414 11.13 28.03 -0.22
CA GLY A 414 10.16 27.34 0.64
C GLY A 414 9.02 28.27 1.08
N GLY A 415 8.16 27.77 1.97
CA GLY A 415 7.12 28.58 2.60
C GLY A 415 7.72 29.73 3.42
N LEU A 416 7.06 30.89 3.39
CA LEU A 416 7.44 32.04 4.21
C LEU A 416 7.11 31.75 5.69
N THR A 417 8.15 31.60 6.52
CA THR A 417 8.01 31.54 7.97
C THR A 417 8.57 32.83 8.58
N GLN A 418 7.70 33.66 9.16
CA GLN A 418 8.09 34.91 9.80
C GLN A 418 7.64 34.91 11.26
N ALA A 419 8.58 35.14 12.18
CA ALA A 419 8.29 35.48 13.57
C ALA A 419 8.57 36.99 13.76
N SER A 420 7.53 37.79 13.97
CA SER A 420 7.68 39.22 14.25
C SER A 420 7.80 39.47 15.76
N LYS A 421 8.76 40.32 16.17
CA LYS A 421 8.81 40.83 17.55
C LYS A 421 7.85 42.02 17.66
N GLN A 422 6.83 41.91 18.51
CA GLN A 422 6.08 43.08 18.96
C GLN A 422 6.92 43.80 20.02
N ALA A 423 7.35 45.04 19.73
CA ALA A 423 7.89 45.93 20.75
C ALA A 423 6.72 46.67 21.42
N ILE A 424 6.50 46.42 22.71
CA ILE A 424 5.58 47.22 23.51
C ILE A 424 6.36 48.45 23.99
N CYS A 425 6.08 49.63 23.39
CA CYS A 425 6.54 50.89 23.96
C CYS A 425 5.62 51.24 25.14
N SER A 426 6.10 51.11 26.37
CA SER A 426 5.48 51.78 27.52
C SER A 426 5.81 53.27 27.44
N SER A 427 4.81 54.09 27.10
CA SER A 427 4.87 55.54 27.28
C SER A 427 4.97 55.84 28.78
N GLN A 428 6.11 56.40 29.22
CA GLN A 428 6.29 56.94 30.57
C GLN A 428 5.44 58.19 30.80
#